data_AF-A0A419EY21-F1
#
_entry.id   AF-A0A419EY21-F1
#
_cell.length_a   1.000
_cell.length_b   1.000
_cell.length_c   1.000
_cell.angle_alpha   90.00
_cell.angle_beta   90.00
_cell.angle_gamma   90.00
#
_symmetry.space_group_name_H-M   'P 1'
#
loop_
_entity.id
_entity.type
_entity.pdbx_description
1 polymer ?
#
loop_
_entity_poly.entity_id
_entity_poly.type
_entity_poly.pdbx_seq_one_letter_code
_entity_poly.pdbx_strand_id
1 'polypeptide(L)'
;MSKNMLRSLCCVIIAGLIFTSLAACSKVNQANFDKVQTDMSEDEVTKILGSPTESSGVNIAGFSGNTSVWQKGDITISIQFLNGKVVAKTMTKGKPA
;
A
#
# COMPACT_ATOMS: atom_id res chain seq x y z
N MET A 1 -43.13 -41.07 3.12
CA MET A 1 -41.75 -40.54 2.97
C MET A 1 -41.70 -39.59 1.79
N SER A 2 -41.35 -38.30 1.98
CA SER A 2 -40.87 -37.43 0.88
C SER A 2 -40.40 -36.04 1.37
N LYS A 3 -39.06 -35.87 1.39
CA LYS A 3 -38.30 -34.64 1.07
C LYS A 3 -38.32 -33.44 2.03
N ASN A 4 -39.08 -33.50 3.12
CA ASN A 4 -38.75 -32.72 4.32
C ASN A 4 -37.34 -33.17 4.79
N MET A 5 -36.55 -32.26 5.37
CA MET A 5 -35.28 -32.49 6.06
C MET A 5 -33.96 -32.62 5.26
N LEU A 6 -33.89 -33.12 4.02
CA LEU A 6 -32.56 -33.32 3.36
C LEU A 6 -32.07 -32.15 2.48
N ARG A 7 -32.93 -31.26 1.98
CA ARG A 7 -32.49 -30.01 1.34
C ARG A 7 -32.17 -28.89 2.34
N SER A 8 -32.53 -29.11 3.60
CA SER A 8 -32.14 -28.32 4.78
C SER A 8 -30.63 -28.24 5.00
N LEU A 9 -29.82 -28.89 4.14
CA LEU A 9 -28.38 -29.03 4.30
C LEU A 9 -27.53 -28.34 3.21
N CYS A 10 -28.10 -27.85 2.09
CA CYS A 10 -27.26 -27.39 0.96
C CYS A 10 -27.08 -25.89 0.75
N CYS A 11 -27.85 -24.99 1.35
CA CYS A 11 -27.59 -23.56 1.19
C CYS A 11 -27.79 -22.79 2.50
N VAL A 12 -27.18 -23.29 3.58
CA VAL A 12 -26.73 -22.51 4.74
C VAL A 12 -25.70 -21.42 4.34
N ILE A 13 -25.55 -21.12 3.04
CA ILE A 13 -24.73 -20.06 2.44
C ILE A 13 -25.60 -18.81 2.11
N ILE A 14 -26.81 -18.71 2.68
CA ILE A 14 -27.56 -17.45 2.76
C ILE A 14 -27.21 -16.81 4.11
N ALA A 15 -25.98 -16.29 4.25
CA ALA A 15 -25.55 -15.30 5.26
C ALA A 15 -24.01 -15.31 5.33
N GLY A 16 -23.36 -14.25 4.84
CA GLY A 16 -21.96 -13.99 5.24
C GLY A 16 -20.92 -13.88 4.12
N LEU A 17 -21.29 -13.94 2.84
CA LEU A 17 -20.48 -13.29 1.80
C LEU A 17 -20.86 -11.80 1.76
N ILE A 18 -20.56 -11.14 2.88
CA ILE A 18 -20.42 -9.70 2.94
C ILE A 18 -19.43 -9.36 1.84
N PHE A 19 -19.95 -8.64 0.85
CA PHE A 19 -19.26 -7.72 -0.04
C PHE A 19 -17.99 -7.15 0.62
N THR A 20 -16.89 -7.88 0.62
CA THR A 20 -15.55 -7.33 0.80
C THR A 20 -15.09 -6.78 -0.54
N SER A 21 -15.94 -5.98 -1.19
CA SER A 21 -15.46 -4.94 -2.08
C SER A 21 -14.80 -3.89 -1.19
N LEU A 22 -13.63 -4.24 -0.65
CA LEU A 22 -12.68 -3.27 -0.15
C LEU A 22 -12.31 -2.47 -1.40
N ALA A 23 -13.03 -1.36 -1.62
CA ALA A 23 -12.65 -0.38 -2.60
C ALA A 23 -11.15 -0.16 -2.41
N ALA A 24 -10.36 -0.47 -3.44
CA ALA A 24 -8.93 -0.29 -3.43
C ALA A 24 -8.64 1.22 -3.47
N CYS A 25 -9.00 1.93 -2.40
CA CYS A 25 -8.63 3.30 -2.15
C CYS A 25 -7.11 3.31 -2.07
N SER A 26 -6.47 3.77 -3.13
CA SER A 26 -5.03 3.88 -3.21
C SER A 26 -4.51 4.73 -2.06
N LYS A 27 -3.60 4.17 -1.27
CA LYS A 27 -2.82 4.93 -0.28
C LYS A 27 -1.83 5.90 -0.94
N VAL A 28 -1.53 5.71 -2.23
CA VAL A 28 -0.72 6.61 -3.05
C VAL A 28 -1.60 7.78 -3.51
N ASN A 29 -1.52 8.90 -2.79
CA ASN A 29 -2.23 10.14 -3.06
C ASN A 29 -1.52 11.32 -2.36
N GLN A 30 -1.90 12.57 -2.71
CA GLN A 30 -1.28 13.79 -2.14
C GLN A 30 -1.39 13.84 -0.60
N ALA A 31 -2.56 13.57 -0.04
CA ALA A 31 -2.80 13.71 1.40
C ALA A 31 -1.92 12.75 2.23
N ASN A 32 -1.68 11.53 1.74
CA ASN A 32 -0.77 10.60 2.40
C ASN A 32 0.70 10.92 2.14
N PHE A 33 1.04 11.42 0.95
CA PHE A 33 2.39 11.95 0.72
C PHE A 33 2.74 13.09 1.67
N ASP A 34 1.80 14.01 1.95
CA ASP A 34 2.02 15.13 2.86
C ASP A 34 2.29 14.67 4.30
N LYS A 35 1.72 13.54 4.72
CA LYS A 35 1.98 12.92 6.03
C LYS A 35 3.38 12.35 6.17
N VAL A 36 4.06 11.99 5.07
CA VAL A 36 5.44 11.50 5.13
C VAL A 36 6.36 12.67 5.47
N GLN A 37 7.11 12.53 6.56
CA GLN A 37 8.04 13.53 7.05
C GLN A 37 9.45 12.95 7.11
N THR A 38 10.45 13.84 7.15
CA THR A 38 11.84 13.47 7.43
C THR A 38 11.94 12.73 8.76
N ASP A 39 12.94 11.86 8.89
CA ASP A 39 13.19 11.04 10.09
C ASP A 39 12.11 9.97 10.41
N MET A 40 11.08 9.83 9.58
CA MET A 40 10.22 8.63 9.62
C MET A 40 10.99 7.38 9.20
N SER A 41 10.68 6.26 9.81
CA SER A 41 11.17 4.93 9.39
C SER A 41 10.46 4.42 8.14
N GLU A 42 11.08 3.45 7.45
CA GLU A 42 10.46 2.74 6.32
C GLU A 42 9.11 2.11 6.68
N ASP A 43 8.97 1.59 7.92
CA ASP A 43 7.71 0.99 8.41
C ASP A 43 6.60 2.03 8.60
N GLU A 44 6.93 3.22 9.11
CA GLU A 44 5.98 4.33 9.24
C GLU A 44 5.51 4.81 7.87
N VAL A 45 6.43 4.93 6.92
CA VAL A 45 6.09 5.25 5.52
C VAL A 45 5.21 4.17 4.91
N THR A 46 5.52 2.90 5.14
CA THR A 46 4.72 1.76 4.64
C THR A 46 3.30 1.74 5.22
N LYS A 47 3.11 2.14 6.49
CA LYS A 47 1.77 2.29 7.07
C LYS A 47 0.95 3.36 6.34
N ILE A 48 1.59 4.46 5.92
CA ILE A 48 0.97 5.60 5.25
C ILE A 48 0.69 5.30 3.77
N LEU A 49 1.67 4.79 3.03
CA LEU A 49 1.64 4.64 1.57
C LEU A 49 1.35 3.21 1.09
N GLY A 50 1.43 2.22 1.97
CA GLY A 50 1.43 0.79 1.62
C GLY A 50 2.85 0.31 1.25
N SER A 51 2.95 -0.91 0.72
CA SER A 51 4.24 -1.43 0.23
C SER A 51 4.69 -0.68 -1.03
N PRO A 52 6.00 -0.40 -1.17
CA PRO A 52 6.52 0.20 -2.38
C PRO A 52 6.35 -0.74 -3.58
N THR A 53 6.21 -0.16 -4.76
CA THR A 53 6.22 -0.87 -6.04
C THR A 53 7.64 -1.32 -6.38
N GLU A 54 8.63 -0.46 -6.08
CA GLU A 54 10.05 -0.74 -6.33
C GLU A 54 10.87 -0.20 -5.16
N SER A 55 11.98 -0.87 -4.85
CA SER A 55 12.94 -0.43 -3.84
C SER A 55 14.35 -0.80 -4.30
N SER A 56 15.30 0.10 -4.14
CA SER A 56 16.68 -0.08 -4.58
C SER A 56 17.63 0.64 -3.64
N GLY A 57 18.59 -0.09 -3.08
CA GLY A 57 19.51 0.44 -2.10
C GLY A 57 20.91 -0.15 -2.18
N VAL A 58 21.83 0.56 -1.56
CA VAL A 58 23.23 0.19 -1.39
C VAL A 58 23.61 0.29 0.08
N ASN A 59 24.49 -0.60 0.52
CA ASN A 59 25.08 -0.53 1.85
C ASN A 59 26.60 -0.48 1.69
N ILE A 60 27.22 0.59 2.19
CA ILE A 60 28.66 0.81 2.07
C ILE A 60 29.19 1.24 3.44
N ALA A 61 30.13 0.47 3.99
CA ALA A 61 30.86 0.82 5.22
C ALA A 61 29.96 1.24 6.40
N GLY A 62 28.81 0.57 6.58
CA GLY A 62 27.87 0.85 7.68
C GLY A 62 26.85 1.97 7.40
N PHE A 63 26.92 2.61 6.23
CA PHE A 63 25.89 3.53 5.76
C PHE A 63 24.96 2.81 4.78
N SER A 64 23.65 2.83 5.05
CA SER A 64 22.64 2.34 4.11
C SER A 64 21.94 3.51 3.44
N GLY A 65 21.93 3.51 2.10
CA GLY A 65 21.12 4.42 1.30
C GLY A 65 20.10 3.60 0.51
N ASN A 66 18.83 3.95 0.59
CA ASN A 66 17.77 3.26 -0.14
C ASN A 66 16.82 4.27 -0.80
N THR A 67 16.31 3.95 -1.98
CA THR A 67 15.22 4.69 -2.62
C THR A 67 14.06 3.75 -2.86
N SER A 68 12.89 4.12 -2.35
CA SER A 68 11.65 3.37 -2.56
C SER A 68 10.66 4.19 -3.37
N VAL A 69 9.95 3.53 -4.28
CA VAL A 69 9.00 4.13 -5.22
C VAL A 69 7.63 3.50 -5.04
N TRP A 70 6.59 4.35 -4.98
CA TRP A 70 5.19 3.95 -5.04
C TRP A 70 4.57 4.53 -6.30
N GLN A 71 4.03 3.65 -7.15
CA GLN A 71 3.36 4.07 -8.37
C GLN A 71 1.90 3.62 -8.38
N LYS A 72 0.99 4.55 -8.69
CA LYS A 72 -0.42 4.25 -8.91
C LYS A 72 -1.01 5.19 -9.96
N GLY A 73 -1.40 4.63 -11.11
CA GLY A 73 -1.87 5.44 -12.24
C GLY A 73 -0.80 6.46 -12.61
N ASP A 74 -1.19 7.72 -12.67
CA ASP A 74 -0.29 8.82 -13.03
C ASP A 74 0.51 9.38 -11.83
N ILE A 75 0.32 8.85 -10.62
CA ILE A 75 1.03 9.33 -9.43
C ILE A 75 2.24 8.44 -9.16
N THR A 76 3.41 9.07 -9.07
CA THR A 76 4.66 8.44 -8.62
C THR A 76 5.17 9.19 -7.39
N ILE A 77 5.42 8.47 -6.30
CA ILE A 77 6.09 8.96 -5.10
C ILE A 77 7.45 8.28 -4.99
N SER A 78 8.51 9.05 -4.80
CA SER A 78 9.86 8.52 -4.51
C SER A 78 10.33 9.06 -3.16
N ILE A 79 10.74 8.15 -2.28
CA ILE A 79 11.28 8.46 -0.95
C ILE A 79 12.71 7.96 -0.87
N GLN A 80 13.63 8.82 -0.45
CA GLN A 80 15.02 8.47 -0.19
C GLN A 80 15.21 8.28 1.31
N PHE A 81 15.85 7.18 1.66
CA PHE A 81 16.20 6.80 3.02
C PHE A 81 17.72 6.79 3.19
N LEU A 82 18.18 7.32 4.31
CA LEU A 82 19.54 7.17 4.79
C LEU A 82 19.48 6.53 6.18
N ASN A 83 20.20 5.43 6.39
CA ASN A 83 20.18 4.66 7.63
C ASN A 83 18.74 4.31 8.09
N GLY A 84 17.87 3.98 7.12
CA GLY A 84 16.47 3.60 7.36
C GLY A 84 15.52 4.77 7.68
N LYS A 85 15.96 6.02 7.52
CA LYS A 85 15.20 7.23 7.83
C LYS A 85 14.98 8.11 6.62
N VAL A 86 13.78 8.66 6.48
CA VAL A 86 13.46 9.58 5.36
C VAL A 86 14.36 10.81 5.40
N VAL A 87 15.07 11.05 4.30
CA VAL A 87 15.88 12.27 4.09
C VAL A 87 15.34 13.15 2.96
N ALA A 88 14.62 12.58 2.00
CA ALA A 88 13.98 13.34 0.93
C ALA A 88 12.73 12.63 0.42
N LYS A 89 11.79 13.42 -0.12
CA LYS A 89 10.57 12.92 -0.78
C LYS A 89 10.25 13.74 -2.01
N THR A 90 9.73 13.08 -3.04
CA THR A 90 9.21 13.72 -4.25
C THR A 90 7.91 13.05 -4.68
N MET A 91 7.02 13.84 -5.28
CA MET A 91 5.82 13.33 -5.95
C MET A 91 5.72 13.96 -7.33
N THR A 92 5.52 13.12 -8.33
CA THR A 92 5.19 13.53 -9.69
C THR A 92 3.78 13.06 -10.02
N LYS A 93 3.01 13.93 -10.69
CA LYS A 93 1.71 13.59 -11.28
C LYS A 93 1.85 13.70 -12.79
N GLY A 94 1.62 12.61 -13.50
CA GLY A 94 1.51 12.60 -14.95
C GLY A 94 0.34 13.48 -15.41
N LYS A 95 0.41 13.92 -16.67
CA LYS A 95 -0.69 14.63 -17.31
C LYS A 95 -1.86 13.63 -17.48
N PRO A 96 -3.10 13.96 -17.06
CA PRO A 96 -4.25 13.13 -17.39
C PRO A 96 -4.32 12.98 -18.92
N ALA A 97 -4.39 11.74 -19.39
CA ALA A 97 -4.52 11.42 -20.82
C ALA A 97 -5.76 12.08 -21.44
#